data_AF-A0A520FVD5-F1
#
_entry.id   AF-A0A520FVD5-F1
#
_cell.length_a   1.000
_cell.length_b   1.000
_cell.length_c   1.000
_cell.angle_alpha   90.00
_cell.angle_beta   90.00
_cell.angle_gamma   90.00
#
_symmetry.space_group_name_H-M   'P 1'
#
loop_
_entity.id
_entity.type
_entity.pdbx_description
1 polymer ?
#
loop_
_entity_poly.entity_id
_entity_poly.type
_entity_poly.pdbx_seq_one_letter_code
_entity_poly.pdbx_strand_id
1 'polypeptide(L)'
;MAAPWSDFGITFPLRSRSSALEGRGRQGGQRLAAITRVAMENSPIIRFRIDREIAERAHRMATEMGLELPDVMRMMLTKAVRIGDFSIDQGEDSKVQPPEDRLFEAYEPRYWADAKASLDVETALAVLHHAIADHTSSLDEGLALKVPDPELLERLRNERDEACALLAAFDPTNAESVARILERFTPDSSAGRASEKST
;
A
#
# COMPACT_ATOMS: atom_id res chain seq x y z
N MET A 1 -22.96 13.31 46.44
CA MET A 1 -23.98 13.96 45.60
C MET A 1 -23.76 13.49 44.17
N ALA A 2 -24.61 12.62 43.65
CA ALA A 2 -24.49 12.07 42.29
C ALA A 2 -25.24 12.98 41.31
N ALA A 3 -24.57 13.40 40.23
CA ALA A 3 -25.16 14.22 39.18
C ALA A 3 -26.12 13.38 38.29
N PRO A 4 -27.20 13.98 37.75
CA PRO A 4 -28.15 13.29 36.88
C PRO A 4 -27.56 13.09 35.47
N TRP A 5 -27.63 11.85 34.98
CA TRP A 5 -27.17 11.47 33.64
C TRP A 5 -28.34 11.66 32.67
N SER A 6 -28.11 12.38 31.57
CA SER A 6 -29.11 12.57 30.51
C SER A 6 -28.84 11.58 29.37
N ASP A 7 -29.80 10.70 29.08
CA ASP A 7 -29.77 9.81 27.92
C ASP A 7 -30.15 10.58 26.66
N PHE A 8 -29.20 10.76 25.75
CA PHE A 8 -29.47 11.25 24.40
C PHE A 8 -29.12 10.15 23.39
N GLY A 9 -30.16 9.47 22.89
CA GLY A 9 -30.01 8.52 21.79
C GLY A 9 -30.01 9.25 20.46
N ILE A 10 -28.90 9.19 19.72
CA ILE A 10 -28.84 9.70 18.33
C ILE A 10 -28.38 8.58 17.39
N THR A 11 -29.11 8.44 16.28
CA THR A 11 -28.97 7.36 15.29
C THR A 11 -28.33 7.91 14.03
N PHE A 12 -27.28 7.27 13.49
CA PHE A 12 -26.60 7.76 12.28
C PHE A 12 -26.19 6.67 11.29
N PRO A 13 -26.42 6.86 9.97
CA PRO A 13 -25.88 6.01 8.91
C PRO A 13 -24.58 6.55 8.31
N LEU A 14 -23.55 5.71 8.13
CA LEU A 14 -22.28 6.03 7.47
C LEU A 14 -22.44 6.00 5.94
N ARG A 15 -22.09 7.10 5.27
CA ARG A 15 -22.13 7.21 3.80
C ARG A 15 -20.71 7.03 3.24
N SER A 16 -20.40 5.85 2.72
CA SER A 16 -19.15 5.59 2.03
C SER A 16 -19.18 6.20 0.62
N ARG A 17 -18.25 7.10 0.30
CA ARG A 17 -18.04 7.60 -1.07
C ARG A 17 -17.18 6.59 -1.82
N SER A 18 -17.80 5.71 -2.59
CA SER A 18 -17.10 4.90 -3.60
C SER A 18 -16.94 5.71 -4.87
N SER A 19 -15.69 5.95 -5.25
CA SER A 19 -15.27 6.53 -6.52
C SER A 19 -15.67 5.61 -7.67
N ALA A 20 -16.43 6.17 -8.61
CA ALA A 20 -16.78 5.52 -9.87
C ALA A 20 -15.57 5.49 -10.80
N LEU A 21 -15.22 4.30 -11.30
CA LEU A 21 -14.48 4.14 -12.55
C LEU A 21 -15.34 3.33 -13.50
N GLU A 22 -15.60 3.96 -14.63
CA GLU A 22 -16.47 3.57 -15.72
C GLU A 22 -15.76 2.54 -16.60
N GLY A 23 -16.39 1.39 -16.84
CA GLY A 23 -15.87 0.33 -17.70
C GLY A 23 -16.99 -0.52 -18.28
N ARG A 24 -17.24 -0.33 -19.58
CA ARG A 24 -18.29 -0.94 -20.41
C ARG A 24 -18.41 -2.47 -20.27
N GLY A 25 -19.65 -2.96 -20.16
CA GLY A 25 -19.99 -4.35 -20.43
C GLY A 25 -21.47 -4.65 -20.27
N ARG A 26 -22.23 -4.59 -21.37
CA ARG A 26 -23.64 -5.04 -21.46
C ARG A 26 -23.76 -6.50 -21.03
N GLN A 27 -24.24 -6.76 -19.80
CA GLN A 27 -25.03 -7.93 -19.38
C GLN A 27 -25.12 -7.93 -17.85
N GLY A 28 -26.30 -7.62 -17.26
CA GLY A 28 -26.42 -7.67 -15.80
C GLY A 28 -27.62 -6.95 -15.17
N GLY A 29 -28.57 -6.46 -15.98
CA GLY A 29 -29.67 -5.58 -15.53
C GLY A 29 -30.69 -6.16 -14.54
N GLN A 30 -30.55 -7.40 -14.09
CA GLN A 30 -31.47 -7.99 -13.08
C GLN A 30 -30.78 -8.63 -11.87
N ARG A 31 -29.45 -8.76 -11.84
CA ARG A 31 -28.73 -9.27 -10.64
C ARG A 31 -28.17 -8.16 -9.74
N LEU A 32 -27.99 -6.94 -10.27
CA LEU A 32 -27.47 -5.80 -9.50
C LEU A 32 -28.50 -5.17 -8.55
N ALA A 33 -29.80 -5.34 -8.79
CA ALA A 33 -30.84 -4.83 -7.90
C ALA A 33 -30.96 -5.61 -6.58
N ALA A 34 -30.52 -6.87 -6.55
CA ALA A 34 -30.56 -7.70 -5.33
C ALA A 34 -29.32 -7.52 -4.46
N ILE A 35 -28.13 -7.35 -5.04
CA ILE A 35 -26.88 -7.20 -4.27
C ILE A 35 -26.78 -5.80 -3.63
N THR A 36 -27.31 -4.77 -4.29
CA THR A 36 -27.31 -3.40 -3.75
C THR A 36 -28.31 -3.22 -2.59
N ARG A 37 -29.30 -4.10 -2.43
CA ARG A 37 -30.28 -4.02 -1.34
C ARG A 37 -29.84 -4.70 -0.05
N VAL A 38 -28.95 -5.70 -0.13
CA VAL A 38 -28.51 -6.46 1.05
C VAL A 38 -27.35 -5.77 1.80
N ALA A 39 -26.59 -4.89 1.14
CA ALA A 39 -25.46 -4.20 1.77
C ALA A 39 -25.84 -2.94 2.60
N MET A 40 -27.12 -2.53 2.64
CA MET A 40 -27.55 -1.35 3.38
C MET A 40 -28.03 -1.62 4.82
N GLU A 41 -28.30 -2.86 5.21
CA GLU A 41 -29.06 -3.12 6.44
C GLU A 41 -28.20 -3.34 7.70
N ASN A 42 -26.89 -3.57 7.59
CA ASN A 42 -26.06 -3.89 8.77
C ASN A 42 -24.76 -3.07 8.84
N SER A 43 -24.84 -1.74 8.68
CA SER A 43 -23.77 -0.90 9.23
C SER A 43 -23.84 -1.01 10.76
N PRO A 44 -22.80 -1.50 11.45
CA PRO A 44 -22.83 -1.63 12.90
C PRO A 44 -23.08 -0.25 13.52
N ILE A 45 -24.18 -0.11 14.25
CA ILE A 45 -24.54 1.13 14.92
C ILE A 45 -23.61 1.29 16.12
N ILE A 46 -22.65 2.20 16.01
CA ILE A 46 -21.75 2.53 17.11
C ILE A 46 -22.47 3.50 18.05
N ARG A 47 -22.72 3.03 19.29
CA ARG A 47 -23.28 3.86 20.36
C ARG A 47 -22.18 4.11 21.39
N PHE A 48 -21.86 5.37 21.61
CA PHE A 48 -20.92 5.77 22.66
C PHE A 48 -21.63 6.67 23.67
N ARG A 49 -21.26 6.52 24.94
CA ARG A 49 -21.60 7.50 25.97
C ARG A 49 -20.48 8.51 26.00
N ILE A 50 -20.84 9.77 25.91
CA ILE A 50 -19.88 10.87 25.97
C ILE A 50 -20.21 11.70 27.21
N ASP A 51 -19.16 12.15 27.90
CA ASP A 51 -19.29 13.16 28.93
C ASP A 51 -19.87 14.46 28.36
N ARG A 52 -20.67 15.12 29.20
CA ARG A 52 -21.40 16.35 28.86
C ARG A 52 -20.49 17.44 28.30
N GLU A 53 -19.29 17.59 28.87
CA GLU A 53 -18.34 18.61 28.44
C GLU A 53 -17.84 18.39 27.01
N ILE A 54 -17.65 17.13 26.62
CA ILE A 54 -17.22 16.74 25.27
C ILE A 54 -18.38 16.94 24.28
N ALA A 55 -19.61 16.61 24.68
CA ALA A 55 -20.79 16.82 23.85
C ALA A 55 -21.04 18.32 23.57
N GLU A 56 -20.90 19.17 24.60
CA GLU A 56 -21.04 20.63 24.46
C GLU A 56 -19.92 21.23 23.59
N ARG A 57 -18.70 20.70 23.66
CA ARG A 57 -17.59 21.09 22.77
C ARG A 57 -17.84 20.66 21.32
N ALA A 58 -18.25 19.41 21.09
CA ALA A 58 -18.57 18.91 19.75
C ALA A 58 -19.72 19.70 19.10
N HIS A 59 -20.71 20.13 19.88
CA HIS A 59 -21.79 21.01 19.42
C HIS A 59 -21.30 22.41 18.99
N ARG A 60 -20.35 22.99 19.74
CA ARG A 60 -19.74 24.27 19.35
C ARG A 60 -18.95 24.13 18.06
N MET A 61 -18.14 23.08 17.94
CA MET A 61 -17.39 22.76 16.72
C MET A 61 -18.28 22.53 15.51
N ALA A 62 -19.39 21.81 15.68
CA ALA A 62 -20.38 21.60 14.63
C ALA A 62 -20.95 22.93 14.12
N THR A 63 -21.25 23.84 15.04
CA THR A 63 -21.79 25.17 14.72
C THR A 63 -20.74 26.05 14.02
N GLU A 64 -19.50 26.04 14.49
CA GLU A 64 -18.38 26.83 13.93
C GLU A 64 -17.98 26.35 12.53
N MET A 65 -18.00 25.04 12.29
CA MET A 65 -17.62 24.44 11.01
C MET A 65 -18.80 24.31 10.02
N GLY A 66 -20.03 24.66 10.44
CA GLY A 66 -21.23 24.46 9.64
C GLY A 66 -21.52 22.99 9.31
N LEU A 67 -21.10 22.08 10.20
CA LEU A 67 -21.27 20.63 10.06
C LEU A 67 -22.32 20.12 11.03
N GLU A 68 -22.94 18.99 10.70
CA GLU A 68 -23.79 18.27 11.64
C GLU A 68 -22.93 17.64 12.74
N LEU A 69 -23.40 17.67 13.99
CA LEU A 69 -22.75 17.01 15.13
C LEU A 69 -22.24 15.58 14.83
N PRO A 70 -23.01 14.69 14.18
CA PRO A 70 -22.51 13.37 13.78
C PRO A 70 -21.23 13.39 12.95
N ASP A 71 -21.10 14.33 12.02
CA ASP A 71 -19.94 14.36 11.13
C ASP A 71 -18.71 14.84 11.89
N VAL A 72 -18.88 15.77 12.83
CA VAL A 72 -17.84 16.16 13.78
C VAL A 72 -17.45 14.98 14.68
N MET A 73 -18.41 14.24 15.22
CA MET A 73 -18.13 13.06 16.05
C MET A 73 -17.40 11.95 15.29
N ARG A 74 -17.76 11.70 14.01
CA ARG A 74 -17.05 10.75 13.15
C ARG A 74 -15.64 11.21 12.86
N MET A 75 -15.47 12.49 12.55
CA MET A 75 -14.17 13.08 12.29
C MET A 75 -13.28 12.95 13.51
N MET A 76 -13.79 13.26 14.71
CA MET A 76 -13.07 13.13 15.98
C MET A 76 -12.72 11.69 16.30
N LEU A 77 -13.66 10.75 16.18
CA LEU A 77 -13.39 9.33 16.38
C LEU A 77 -12.36 8.80 15.38
N THR A 78 -12.47 9.19 14.12
CA THR A 78 -11.51 8.80 13.08
C THR A 78 -10.12 9.39 13.37
N LYS A 79 -10.06 10.64 13.84
CA LYS A 79 -8.81 11.28 14.26
C LYS A 79 -8.20 10.55 15.46
N ALA A 80 -9.01 10.19 16.45
CA ALA A 80 -8.57 9.47 17.63
C ALA A 80 -8.08 8.06 17.32
N VAL A 81 -8.77 7.32 16.45
CA VAL A 81 -8.32 5.98 16.01
C VAL A 81 -7.01 6.07 15.23
N ARG A 82 -6.84 7.10 14.37
CA ARG A 82 -5.63 7.25 13.55
C ARG A 82 -4.42 7.74 14.35
N ILE A 83 -4.62 8.61 15.32
CA ILE A 83 -3.53 9.31 16.02
C ILE A 83 -3.30 8.73 17.43
N GLY A 84 -4.30 8.06 18.01
CA GLY A 84 -4.24 7.51 19.36
C GLY A 84 -4.45 8.57 20.46
N ASP A 85 -4.93 9.76 20.10
CA ASP A 85 -5.16 10.87 21.03
C ASP A 85 -6.60 11.42 20.89
N PHE A 86 -7.26 11.63 22.03
CA PHE A 86 -8.64 12.12 22.14
C PHE A 86 -8.67 13.56 22.69
N SER A 87 -7.69 14.40 22.37
CA SER A 87 -7.72 15.80 22.77
C SER A 87 -8.59 16.66 21.85
N ILE A 88 -9.50 17.42 22.46
CA ILE A 88 -10.48 18.34 21.85
C ILE A 88 -10.11 19.78 22.19
N ASP A 89 -8.81 20.06 22.28
CA ASP A 89 -8.34 21.40 22.52
C ASP A 89 -7.95 22.01 21.16
N GLN A 90 -8.73 22.98 20.70
CA GLN A 90 -8.41 23.84 19.55
C GLN A 90 -7.34 24.91 19.89
N GLY A 91 -6.62 24.76 21.00
CA GLY A 91 -5.73 25.79 21.54
C GLY A 91 -4.24 25.52 21.38
N GLU A 92 -3.86 24.28 21.12
CA GLU A 92 -2.49 23.97 20.74
C GLU A 92 -2.54 23.30 19.37
N ASP A 93 -2.07 24.02 18.36
CA ASP A 93 -1.14 23.40 17.42
C ASP A 93 0.06 22.91 18.25
N SER A 94 -0.15 21.88 19.07
CA SER A 94 0.91 20.96 19.38
C SER A 94 1.36 20.57 17.98
N LYS A 95 2.59 20.91 17.64
CA LYS A 95 3.31 20.25 16.57
C LYS A 95 3.25 18.77 16.94
N VAL A 96 2.16 18.10 16.57
CA VAL A 96 2.11 16.66 16.43
C VAL A 96 3.01 16.48 15.24
N GLN A 97 4.32 16.47 15.51
CA GLN A 97 5.22 15.68 14.72
C GLN A 97 4.46 14.36 14.59
N PRO A 98 4.04 13.96 13.38
CA PRO A 98 3.54 12.61 13.23
C PRO A 98 4.59 11.73 13.91
N PRO A 99 4.23 10.80 14.80
CA PRO A 99 5.23 9.87 15.31
C PRO A 99 5.84 9.23 14.06
N GLU A 100 7.07 9.65 13.72
CA GLU A 100 7.77 9.21 12.50
C GLU A 100 7.93 7.68 12.53
N ASP A 101 7.75 7.08 13.72
CA ASP A 101 7.75 5.65 13.99
C ASP A 101 6.48 4.88 13.56
N ARG A 102 5.36 5.53 13.18
CA ARG A 102 4.12 4.79 12.79
C ARG A 102 3.87 4.67 11.30
N LEU A 103 4.74 5.18 10.43
CA LEU A 103 4.54 5.10 8.98
C LEU A 103 4.78 3.69 8.40
N PHE A 104 5.32 2.77 9.19
CA PHE A 104 5.55 1.38 8.78
C PHE A 104 5.32 0.44 9.97
N GLU A 105 4.08 0.30 10.42
CA GLU A 105 3.72 -0.98 11.04
C GLU A 105 3.89 -2.03 9.94
N ALA A 106 5.09 -2.64 9.90
CA ALA A 106 5.42 -3.71 9.00
C ALA A 106 4.29 -4.74 9.13
N TYR A 107 3.57 -4.96 8.03
CA TYR A 107 2.53 -5.97 7.96
C TYR A 107 3.05 -7.24 8.64
N GLU A 108 2.25 -7.83 9.54
CA GLU A 108 2.70 -9.05 10.22
C GLU A 108 3.18 -10.05 9.16
N PRO A 109 4.35 -10.68 9.33
CA PRO A 109 5.00 -11.48 8.29
C PRO A 109 4.09 -12.55 7.67
N ARG A 110 3.13 -13.06 8.43
CA ARG A 110 2.12 -14.02 7.97
C ARG A 110 1.22 -13.52 6.83
N TYR A 111 0.93 -12.23 6.76
CA TYR A 111 0.08 -11.64 5.71
C TYR A 111 0.89 -11.18 4.50
N TRP A 112 2.19 -10.95 4.69
CA TRP A 112 3.08 -10.46 3.65
C TRP A 112 3.84 -11.57 2.93
N ALA A 113 4.08 -12.73 3.56
CA ALA A 113 4.90 -13.79 2.98
C ALA A 113 4.46 -14.25 1.58
N ASP A 114 3.17 -14.53 1.40
CA ASP A 114 2.63 -14.99 0.11
C ASP A 114 2.67 -13.89 -0.95
N ALA A 115 2.30 -12.65 -0.56
CA ALA A 115 2.34 -11.49 -1.44
C ALA A 115 3.78 -11.18 -1.86
N LYS A 116 4.73 -11.27 -0.93
CA LYS A 116 6.15 -11.11 -1.19
C LYS A 116 6.67 -12.19 -2.13
N ALA A 117 6.32 -13.46 -1.91
CA ALA A 117 6.75 -14.54 -2.80
C ALA A 117 6.25 -14.32 -4.24
N SER A 118 4.99 -13.91 -4.41
CA SER A 118 4.46 -13.54 -5.73
C SER A 118 5.21 -12.36 -6.35
N LEU A 119 5.49 -11.33 -5.55
CA LEU A 119 6.22 -10.15 -6.00
C LEU A 119 7.68 -10.47 -6.37
N ASP A 120 8.34 -11.32 -5.60
CA ASP A 120 9.72 -11.76 -5.85
C ASP A 120 9.80 -12.52 -7.18
N VAL A 121 8.81 -13.38 -7.48
CA VAL A 121 8.68 -14.09 -8.77
C VAL A 121 8.52 -13.10 -9.94
N GLU A 122 7.58 -12.16 -9.83
CA GLU A 122 7.36 -11.15 -10.87
C GLU A 122 8.59 -10.25 -11.07
N THR A 123 9.26 -9.89 -9.98
CA THR A 123 10.49 -9.09 -10.01
C THR A 123 11.62 -9.86 -10.69
N ALA A 124 11.80 -11.14 -10.37
CA ALA A 124 12.82 -11.98 -11.01
C ALA A 124 12.61 -12.09 -12.52
N LEU A 125 11.35 -12.29 -12.95
CA LEU A 125 11.00 -12.30 -14.37
C LEU A 125 11.28 -10.95 -15.05
N ALA A 126 10.86 -9.85 -14.43
CA ALA A 126 11.07 -8.51 -14.98
C ALA A 126 12.56 -8.20 -15.15
N VAL A 127 13.37 -8.55 -14.15
CA VAL A 127 14.82 -8.34 -14.17
C VAL A 127 15.50 -9.19 -15.25
N LEU A 128 15.11 -10.46 -15.44
CA LEU A 128 15.63 -11.29 -16.54
C LEU A 128 15.29 -10.69 -17.91
N HIS A 129 14.05 -10.26 -18.12
CA HIS A 129 13.64 -9.63 -19.37
C HIS A 129 14.41 -8.33 -19.64
N HIS A 130 14.63 -7.52 -18.60
CA HIS A 130 15.43 -6.30 -18.70
C HIS A 130 16.88 -6.60 -19.08
N ALA A 131 17.53 -7.57 -18.42
CA ALA A 131 18.90 -7.96 -18.73
C ALA A 131 19.03 -8.45 -20.19
N ILE A 132 18.10 -9.29 -20.66
CA ILE A 132 18.10 -9.76 -22.06
C ILE A 132 17.95 -8.59 -23.03
N ALA A 133 17.05 -7.65 -22.75
CA ALA A 133 16.83 -6.47 -23.58
C ALA A 133 18.09 -5.57 -23.62
N ASP A 134 18.70 -5.32 -22.47
CA ASP A 134 19.88 -4.46 -22.33
C ASP A 134 21.09 -5.04 -23.07
N HIS A 135 21.37 -6.34 -22.89
CA HIS A 135 22.46 -7.00 -23.60
C HIS A 135 22.18 -7.08 -25.11
N THR A 136 20.93 -7.27 -25.52
CA THR A 136 20.56 -7.24 -26.95
C THR A 136 20.77 -5.86 -27.56
N SER A 137 20.33 -4.79 -26.90
CA SER A 137 20.57 -3.41 -27.35
C SER A 137 22.07 -3.12 -27.43
N SER A 138 22.83 -3.52 -26.42
CA SER A 138 24.28 -3.33 -26.37
C SER A 138 25.01 -4.08 -27.48
N LEU A 139 24.55 -5.28 -27.85
CA LEU A 139 25.07 -6.03 -28.99
C LEU A 139 24.78 -5.33 -30.32
N ASP A 140 23.55 -4.85 -30.51
CA ASP A 140 23.16 -4.14 -31.73
C ASP A 140 23.97 -2.84 -31.89
N GLU A 141 24.16 -2.09 -30.81
CA GLU A 141 25.00 -0.90 -30.77
C GLU A 141 26.47 -1.22 -31.06
N GLY A 142 27.03 -2.27 -30.45
CA GLY A 142 28.42 -2.67 -30.66
C GLY A 142 28.70 -3.17 -32.08
N LEU A 143 27.72 -3.81 -32.73
CA LEU A 143 27.80 -4.23 -34.13
C LEU A 143 27.68 -3.04 -35.11
N ALA A 144 27.03 -1.95 -34.71
CA ALA A 144 26.91 -0.74 -35.51
C ALA A 144 28.20 0.11 -35.52
N LEU A 145 29.18 -0.20 -34.64
CA LEU A 145 30.47 0.50 -34.59
C LEU A 145 31.34 0.20 -35.82
N LYS A 146 32.13 1.20 -36.26
CA LYS A 146 33.05 1.05 -37.41
C LYS A 146 34.17 0.02 -37.16
N VAL A 147 34.59 -0.13 -35.91
CA VAL A 147 35.56 -1.15 -35.47
C VAL A 147 34.95 -1.84 -34.25
N PRO A 148 34.28 -2.98 -34.43
CA PRO A 148 33.68 -3.72 -33.33
C PRO A 148 34.76 -4.34 -32.43
N ASP A 149 34.54 -4.29 -31.11
CA ASP A 149 35.35 -5.04 -30.15
C ASP A 149 34.80 -6.47 -30.03
N PRO A 150 35.48 -7.49 -30.59
CA PRO A 150 34.96 -8.86 -30.60
C PRO A 150 34.87 -9.46 -29.19
N GLU A 151 35.76 -9.09 -28.26
CA GLU A 151 35.78 -9.66 -26.91
C GLU A 151 34.62 -9.15 -26.06
N LEU A 152 34.27 -7.87 -26.22
CA LEU A 152 33.08 -7.30 -25.57
C LEU A 152 31.80 -7.91 -26.13
N LEU A 153 31.70 -8.05 -27.46
CA LEU A 153 30.52 -8.64 -28.10
C LEU A 153 30.32 -10.11 -27.73
N GLU A 154 31.40 -10.90 -27.60
CA GLU A 154 31.30 -12.28 -27.15
C GLU A 154 30.83 -12.38 -25.69
N ARG A 155 31.36 -11.52 -24.81
CA ARG A 155 30.88 -11.44 -23.41
C ARG A 155 29.39 -11.11 -23.32
N LEU A 156 28.94 -10.08 -24.03
CA LEU A 156 27.53 -9.69 -24.05
C LEU A 156 26.62 -10.78 -24.62
N ARG A 157 27.08 -11.56 -25.61
CA ARG A 157 26.35 -12.73 -26.13
C ARG A 157 26.22 -13.81 -25.06
N ASN A 158 27.32 -14.15 -24.39
CA ASN A 158 27.33 -15.18 -23.36
C ASN A 158 26.41 -14.80 -22.19
N GLU A 159 26.43 -13.54 -21.75
CA GLU A 159 25.56 -13.03 -20.68
C GLU A 159 24.08 -13.05 -21.08
N ARG A 160 23.76 -12.65 -22.32
CA ARG A 160 22.39 -12.75 -22.86
C ARG A 160 21.92 -14.20 -22.95
N ASP A 161 22.77 -15.11 -23.45
CA ASP A 161 22.42 -16.51 -23.65
C ASP A 161 22.25 -17.22 -22.30
N GLU A 162 23.05 -16.87 -21.29
CA GLU A 162 22.85 -17.29 -19.89
C GLU A 162 21.50 -16.81 -19.35
N ALA A 163 21.16 -15.53 -19.50
CA ALA A 163 19.88 -14.99 -19.06
C ALA A 163 18.68 -15.66 -19.77
N CYS A 164 18.79 -15.92 -21.07
CA CYS A 164 17.80 -16.68 -21.83
C CYS A 164 17.66 -18.13 -21.33
N ALA A 165 18.76 -18.80 -20.99
CA ALA A 165 18.75 -20.14 -20.44
C ALA A 165 18.08 -20.18 -19.06
N LEU A 166 18.37 -19.20 -18.20
CA LEU A 166 17.72 -19.04 -16.89
C LEU A 166 16.22 -18.78 -17.04
N LEU A 167 15.81 -17.94 -17.98
CA LEU A 167 14.40 -17.69 -18.28
C LEU A 167 13.70 -18.96 -18.77
N ALA A 168 14.34 -19.74 -19.64
CA ALA A 168 13.78 -21.00 -20.16
C ALA A 168 13.64 -22.09 -19.09
N ALA A 169 14.54 -22.09 -18.10
CA ALA A 169 14.52 -23.02 -16.97
C ALA A 169 13.79 -22.47 -15.73
N PHE A 170 13.16 -21.30 -15.84
CA PHE A 170 12.55 -20.61 -14.70
C PHE A 170 11.32 -21.36 -14.18
N ASP A 171 11.34 -21.70 -12.89
CA ASP A 171 10.21 -22.27 -12.16
C ASP A 171 9.73 -21.27 -11.09
N PRO A 172 8.51 -20.71 -11.22
CA PRO A 172 7.98 -19.74 -10.26
C PRO A 172 7.67 -20.35 -8.89
N THR A 173 7.59 -21.68 -8.78
CA THR A 173 7.34 -22.37 -7.50
C THR A 173 8.63 -22.60 -6.71
N ASN A 174 9.79 -22.52 -7.36
CA ASN A 174 11.08 -22.74 -6.75
C ASN A 174 11.68 -21.43 -6.19
N ALA A 175 11.44 -21.18 -4.91
CA ALA A 175 11.94 -19.99 -4.21
C ALA A 175 13.47 -19.82 -4.26
N GLU A 176 14.25 -20.91 -4.31
CA GLU A 176 15.71 -20.80 -4.45
C GLU A 176 16.12 -20.27 -5.82
N SER A 177 15.42 -20.68 -6.87
CA SER A 177 15.68 -20.19 -8.23
C SER A 177 15.40 -18.69 -8.34
N VAL A 178 14.26 -18.25 -7.79
CA VAL A 178 13.87 -16.83 -7.74
C VAL A 178 14.92 -16.01 -6.98
N ALA A 179 15.33 -16.47 -5.79
CA ALA A 179 16.33 -15.77 -4.98
C ALA A 179 17.68 -15.65 -5.70
N ARG A 180 18.16 -16.70 -6.39
CA ARG A 180 19.42 -16.65 -7.16
C ARG A 180 19.37 -15.66 -8.32
N ILE A 181 18.25 -15.58 -9.03
CA ILE A 181 18.06 -14.63 -10.13
C ILE A 181 18.10 -13.20 -9.58
N LEU A 182 17.37 -12.93 -8.50
CA LEU A 182 17.35 -11.62 -7.85
C LEU A 182 18.75 -11.24 -7.33
N GLU A 183 19.47 -12.17 -6.70
CA GLU A 183 20.84 -11.92 -6.22
C GLU A 183 21.81 -11.57 -7.36
N ARG A 184 21.67 -12.25 -8.51
CA ARG A 184 22.58 -12.11 -9.66
C ARG A 184 22.38 -10.82 -10.44
N PHE A 185 21.13 -10.43 -10.67
CA PHE A 185 20.78 -9.37 -11.61
C PHE A 185 20.26 -8.08 -10.95
N THR A 186 20.06 -8.06 -9.63
CA THR A 186 19.69 -6.82 -8.93
C THR A 186 20.96 -6.04 -8.54
N PRO A 187 21.11 -4.77 -8.96
CA PRO A 187 22.37 -4.02 -8.83
C PRO A 187 22.82 -3.75 -7.38
N ASP A 188 21.93 -3.90 -6.39
CA ASP A 188 22.23 -3.58 -4.98
C ASP A 188 22.74 -4.75 -4.12
N SER A 189 22.74 -5.99 -4.62
CA SER A 189 23.17 -7.16 -3.83
C SER A 189 24.67 -7.14 -3.48
N SER A 190 25.51 -6.53 -4.31
CA SER A 190 26.96 -6.40 -4.06
C SER A 190 27.35 -5.19 -3.20
N ALA A 191 26.49 -4.19 -3.04
CA ALA A 191 26.81 -2.98 -2.27
C ALA A 191 26.73 -3.20 -0.75
N GLY A 192 25.95 -4.19 -0.29
CA GLY A 192 25.80 -4.52 1.13
C GLY A 192 26.99 -5.22 1.79
N ARG A 193 27.93 -5.79 1.01
CA ARG A 193 29.13 -6.47 1.56
C ARG A 193 30.37 -5.58 1.69
N ALA A 194 30.32 -4.32 1.23
CA ALA A 194 31.46 -3.40 1.29
C ALA A 194 31.49 -2.52 2.55
N SER A 195 30.44 -2.50 3.37
CA SER A 195 30.33 -1.58 4.52
C SER A 195 30.72 -2.17 5.89
N GLU A 196 31.16 -3.42 5.98
CA GLU A 196 31.57 -4.06 7.25
C GLU A 196 33.09 -4.02 7.52
N LYS A 197 33.87 -3.30 6.70
CA LYS A 197 35.30 -3.07 6.94
C LYS A 197 35.65 -1.59 6.88
N SER A 198 35.16 -0.82 7.84
CA SER A 198 35.89 0.38 8.26
C SER A 198 35.73 0.52 9.77
N THR A 199 36.67 -0.12 10.47
CA THR A 199 37.01 0.12 11.87
C THR A 199 37.84 1.39 11.97
#